data_AF-A0A166LSS8-F1
#
_entry.id   AF-A0A166LSS8-F1
#
_cell.length_a   1.000
_cell.length_b   1.000
_cell.length_c   1.000
_cell.angle_alpha   90.00
_cell.angle_beta   90.00
_cell.angle_gamma   90.00
#
_symmetry.space_group_name_H-M   'P 1'
#
loop_
_entity.id
_entity.type
_entity.pdbx_description
1 polymer ?
#
loop_
_entity_poly.entity_id
_entity_poly.type
_entity_poly.pdbx_seq_one_letter_code
_entity_poly.pdbx_strand_id
1 'polypeptide(L)' 'MVRVENFVTTETSLVDTIYGDNPAVDVRDEVRFYVELTQIEQLDGTCSLDIRRSKGNLRSYKFLYDTIRDRIALAP' A
#
# COMPACT_ATOMS: atom_id res chain seq x y z
N MET A 1 -13.08 7.50 16.44
CA MET A 1 -11.97 8.43 16.14
C MET A 1 -10.66 7.67 16.33
N VAL A 2 -10.21 6.97 15.29
CA VAL A 2 -8.96 6.21 15.34
C VAL A 2 -7.81 7.19 15.14
N ARG A 3 -6.92 7.27 16.13
CA ARG A 3 -5.72 8.10 16.08
C ARG A 3 -4.75 7.46 15.08
N VAL A 4 -4.56 8.09 13.92
CA VAL A 4 -3.54 7.68 12.95
C VAL A 4 -2.20 8.18 13.48
N GLU A 5 -1.44 7.30 14.14
CA GLU A 5 -0.05 7.61 14.50
C GLU A 5 0.84 7.42 13.27
N ASN A 6 1.71 8.39 13.00
CA ASN A 6 2.75 8.24 11.99
C ASN A 6 3.78 7.24 12.52
N PHE A 7 3.65 5.97 12.12
CA PHE A 7 4.65 4.94 12.45
C PHE A 7 5.91 5.17 11.60
N VAL A 8 6.95 5.78 12.21
CA VAL A 8 8.32 5.70 11.69
C VAL A 8 8.93 4.43 12.29
N THR A 9 8.90 3.34 11.52
CA THR A 9 9.48 2.06 11.95
C THR A 9 10.98 2.07 11.64
N THR A 10 11.80 2.35 12.65
CA THR A 10 13.27 2.25 12.61
C THR A 10 13.72 0.82 12.95
N GLU A 11 13.11 -0.20 12.36
CA GLU A 11 13.64 -1.57 12.39
C GLU A 11 13.54 -2.15 10.98
N THR A 12 14.70 -2.18 10.30
CA THR A 12 14.88 -2.88 9.03
C THR A 12 14.79 -4.38 9.30
N SER A 13 13.57 -4.90 9.42
CA SER A 13 13.35 -6.34 9.23
C SER A 13 13.94 -6.73 7.86
N LEU A 14 14.55 -7.91 7.77
CA LEU A 14 15.20 -8.48 6.58
C LEU A 14 14.20 -8.81 5.45
N VAL A 15 13.15 -8.01 5.29
CA VAL A 15 12.29 -8.07 4.12
C VAL A 15 13.06 -7.34 3.03
N ASP A 16 13.58 -8.11 2.07
CA ASP A 16 14.23 -7.57 0.88
C ASP A 16 13.40 -6.42 0.34
N THR A 17 14.06 -5.29 0.13
CA THR A 17 13.37 -4.10 -0.39
C THR A 17 12.85 -4.44 -1.78
N ILE A 18 11.53 -4.47 -1.93
CA ILE A 18 10.87 -4.85 -3.16
C ILE A 18 10.88 -3.64 -4.11
N TYR A 19 11.59 -3.78 -5.22
CA TYR A 19 11.60 -2.83 -6.33
C TYR A 19 11.00 -3.48 -7.57
N GLY A 20 10.51 -2.67 -8.50
CA GLY A 20 10.10 -3.20 -9.79
C GLY A 20 11.31 -3.71 -10.59
N ASP A 21 11.16 -4.85 -11.26
CA ASP A 21 12.24 -5.51 -12.02
C ASP A 21 12.78 -4.67 -13.20
N ASN A 22 12.02 -3.67 -13.65
CA ASN A 22 12.38 -2.82 -14.78
C ASN A 22 11.94 -1.37 -14.53
N PRO A 23 12.77 -0.36 -14.90
CA PRO A 23 12.40 1.05 -14.93
C PRO A 23 11.09 1.38 -15.65
N ALA A 24 10.63 0.52 -16.57
CA ALA A 24 9.34 0.66 -17.22
C ALA A 24 8.14 0.46 -16.27
N VAL A 25 8.33 -0.32 -15.20
CA VAL A 25 7.32 -0.71 -14.21
C VAL A 25 7.42 0.15 -12.95
N ASP A 26 8.65 0.42 -12.49
CA ASP A 26 8.95 1.27 -11.35
C ASP A 26 9.98 2.33 -11.75
N VAL A 27 9.54 3.59 -11.82
CA VAL A 27 10.38 4.72 -12.22
C VAL A 27 11.29 5.18 -11.06
N ARG A 28 11.14 4.56 -9.87
CA ARG A 28 11.86 4.90 -8.62
C ARG A 28 11.65 6.34 -8.19
N ASP A 29 10.49 6.90 -8.51
CA ASP A 29 10.08 8.24 -8.11
C ASP A 29 9.29 8.22 -6.79
N GLU A 30 9.24 9.38 -6.13
CA GLU A 30 8.50 9.53 -4.89
C GLU A 30 6.99 9.39 -5.12
N VAL A 31 6.39 8.35 -4.53
CA VAL A 31 4.94 8.17 -4.47
C VAL A 31 4.45 8.52 -3.06
N ARG A 32 3.40 9.34 -2.98
CA ARG A 32 2.65 9.57 -1.73
C ARG A 32 1.25 9.05 -1.91
N PHE A 33 0.80 8.25 -0.95
CA PHE A 33 -0.55 7.70 -0.95
C PHE A 33 -1.12 7.66 0.46
N TYR A 34 -2.43 7.61 0.54
CA TYR A 34 -3.18 7.42 1.77
C TYR A 34 -3.76 6.01 1.76
N VAL A 35 -3.84 5.41 2.95
CA VAL A 35 -4.48 4.12 3.16
C VAL A 35 -5.52 4.30 4.25
N GLU A 36 -6.74 3.88 3.97
CA GLU A 36 -7.84 3.89 4.94
C GLU A 36 -8.40 2.46 5.04
N LEU A 37 -8.58 1.99 6.28
CA LEU A 37 -9.17 0.69 6.58
C LEU A 37 -10.52 0.91 7.26
N THR A 38 -11.57 0.38 6.66
CA THR A 38 -12.95 0.50 7.15
C THR A 38 -13.53 -0.89 7.38
N GLN A 39 -13.86 -1.20 8.63
CA GLN A 39 -14.56 -2.45 8.97
C GLN A 39 -16.02 -2.37 8.51
N ILE A 40 -16.52 -3.42 7.87
CA ILE A 40 -17.92 -3.50 7.42
C ILE A 40 -18.73 -4.18 8.53
N GLU A 41 -19.53 -3.41 9.26
CA GLU A 41 -20.26 -3.89 10.45
C GLU A 41 -21.25 -5.03 10.17
N GLN A 42 -21.75 -5.13 8.94
CA GLN A 42 -22.77 -6.13 8.55
C GLN A 42 -22.18 -7.35 7.82
N LEU A 43 -20.85 -7.44 7.71
CA LEU A 43 -20.18 -8.53 7.04
C LEU A 43 -18.99 -9.00 7.89
N ASP A 44 -19.24 -10.04 8.67
CA ASP A 44 -18.28 -10.55 9.66
C ASP A 44 -16.92 -10.84 9.04
N GLY A 45 -15.88 -10.24 9.64
CA GLY A 45 -14.49 -10.40 9.22
C GLY A 45 -14.12 -9.68 7.92
N THR A 46 -15.00 -8.86 7.35
CA THR A 46 -14.70 -8.12 6.12
C THR A 46 -14.36 -6.66 6.40
N CYS A 47 -13.23 -6.23 5.85
CA CYS A 47 -12.79 -4.85 5.85
C CYS A 47 -12.61 -4.36 4.41
N SER A 48 -12.95 -3.09 4.18
CA SER A 48 -12.60 -2.37 2.96
C SER A 48 -11.27 -1.65 3.16
N LEU A 49 -10.38 -1.75 2.17
CA LEU A 49 -9.12 -1.02 2.14
C LEU A 49 -9.17 -0.01 0.98
N ASP A 50 -9.23 1.29 1.29
CA ASP A 50 -9.09 2.36 0.30
C ASP A 50 -7.62 2.78 0.21
N ILE A 51 -7.04 2.75 -0.99
CA ILE A 51 -5.68 3.22 -1.24
C ILE A 51 -5.77 4.36 -2.24
N ARG A 52 -5.36 5.57 -1.85
CA ARG A 52 -5.51 6.78 -2.67
C ARG A 52 -4.17 7.43 -2.99
N ARG A 53 -3.85 7.56 -4.28
CA ARG A 53 -2.64 8.28 -4.73
C ARG A 53 -2.80 9.79 -4.53
N SER A 54 -1.85 10.40 -3.82
CA SER A 54 -1.71 11.86 -3.65
C SER A 54 -0.64 12.46 -4.56
N LYS A 55 0.50 11.78 -4.70
CA LYS A 55 1.64 12.19 -5.53
C LYS A 55 2.30 10.97 -6.17
N GLY A 56 3.03 11.19 -7.26
CA GLY A 56 3.89 10.19 -7.92
C GLY A 56 3.32 9.70 -9.25
N ASN A 57 4.16 9.02 -10.03
CA ASN A 57 3.79 8.43 -11.31
C ASN A 57 2.73 7.33 -11.13
N LEU A 58 1.82 7.21 -12.11
CA LEU A 58 0.79 6.16 -12.11
C LEU A 58 1.38 4.75 -12.11
N ARG A 59 2.52 4.52 -12.80
CA ARG A 59 3.17 3.20 -12.89
C ARG A 59 3.78 2.79 -11.56
N SER A 60 4.58 3.67 -10.94
CA SER A 60 5.17 3.42 -9.62
C SER A 60 4.10 3.24 -8.55
N TYR A 61 3.00 4.02 -8.62
CA TYR A 61 1.84 3.80 -7.75
C TYR A 61 1.15 2.46 -8.02
N LYS A 62 0.97 2.06 -9.29
CA LYS A 62 0.38 0.76 -9.65
C LYS A 62 1.20 -0.39 -9.10
N PHE A 63 2.53 -0.32 -9.21
CA PHE A 63 3.43 -1.32 -8.65
C PHE A 63 3.25 -1.48 -7.14
N LEU A 64 3.20 -0.35 -6.40
CA LEU A 64 2.94 -0.37 -4.96
C LEU A 64 1.55 -0.93 -4.63
N TYR A 65 0.53 -0.54 -5.39
CA TYR A 65 -0.83 -1.03 -5.22
C TYR A 65 -0.91 -2.56 -5.40
N ASP A 66 -0.34 -3.08 -6.49
CA ASP A 66 -0.31 -4.52 -6.77
C ASP A 66 0.46 -5.27 -5.67
N THR A 67 1.62 -4.74 -5.24
CA THR A 67 2.43 -5.32 -4.16
C THR A 67 1.66 -5.38 -2.84
N ILE A 68 0.95 -4.29 -2.47
CA ILE A 68 0.13 -4.26 -1.26
C ILE A 68 -1.00 -5.27 -1.38
N ARG A 69 -1.74 -5.27 -2.49
CA ARG A 69 -2.85 -6.18 -2.79
C ARG A 69 -2.43 -7.65 -2.64
N ASP A 70 -1.30 -8.03 -3.23
CA ASP A 70 -0.78 -9.39 -3.19
C ASP A 70 -0.41 -9.81 -1.77
N ARG A 71 0.24 -8.91 -1.01
CA ARG A 71 0.65 -9.19 0.38
C ARG A 71 -0.50 -9.36 1.36
N ILE A 72 -1.61 -8.66 1.14
CA ILE A 72 -2.80 -8.75 1.99
C ILE A 72 -3.81 -9.77 1.51
N ALA A 73 -3.50 -10.51 0.43
CA ALA A 73 -4.37 -11.53 -0.17
C ALA A 73 -5.81 -11.04 -0.38
N LEU A 74 -6.00 -9.77 -0.75
CA LEU A 74 -7.32 -9.26 -1.13
C LEU A 74 -7.81 -10.10 -2.32
N ALA A 75 -8.92 -10.83 -2.12
CA ALA A 75 -9.53 -11.67 -3.14
C ALA A 75 -9.79 -10.86 -4.44
N PRO A 76 -9.69 -11.49 -5.62
CA PRO A 76 -9.77 -10.79 -6.89
C PRO A 76 -11.10 -10.10 -7.19
#